data_AF-M9R4R6-F1
#
_entry.id   AF-M9R4R6-F1
#
_cell.length_a   1.000
_cell.length_b   1.000
_cell.length_c   1.000
_cell.angle_alpha   90.00
_cell.angle_beta   90.00
_cell.angle_gamma   90.00
#
_symmetry.space_group_name_H-M   'P 1'
#
loop_
_entity.id
_entity.type
_entity.pdbx_description
1 polymer ?
#
loop_
_entity_poly.entity_id
_entity_poly.type
_entity_poly.pdbx_seq_one_letter_code
_entity_poly.pdbx_strand_id
1 'polypeptide(L)'
;MKLAIALILAPVVVTADSRVDAVLDDHILPRFAALSAATGALAAAQTCDMAEEWNTAAAAWIAVSHLRFGPSEAENRAFALAFWPDPRGSTPKALADLLADDAPVIADASVAGRGIYAMEFLLFDPAFAGANGRCDLVAALASDAHTTAQAIEDDWQNRYAELMRDTGNDTYRDDTEALQELYKSLTTGLDFTTSMRLGRPLGTFDRPRPLRAEMRRSAQSLDNIAVSLESLDELAHLLSGRDPDDAIGKEFDAALTAWDGVASLEESSNLSVVTVPASRFKVETLQQRIAEIRVFLSEKLGPELGVIEGFNALDGD
;
A
#
# COMPACT_ATOMS: atom_id res chain seq x y z
N MET A 1 -64.40 -1.86 -28.74
CA MET A 1 -63.64 -1.17 -27.67
C MET A 1 -62.24 -1.75 -27.63
N LYS A 2 -61.21 -1.00 -28.04
CA LYS A 2 -59.81 -1.39 -27.90
C LYS A 2 -59.29 -0.73 -26.62
N LEU A 3 -58.97 -1.53 -25.59
CA LEU A 3 -58.32 -1.07 -24.38
C LEU A 3 -56.85 -0.79 -24.71
N ALA A 4 -56.42 0.46 -24.61
CA ALA A 4 -55.02 0.84 -24.60
C ALA A 4 -54.51 0.69 -23.17
N ILE A 5 -53.58 -0.25 -22.94
CA ILE A 5 -52.87 -0.40 -21.67
C ILE A 5 -51.67 0.55 -21.76
N ALA A 6 -51.73 1.64 -21.00
CA ALA A 6 -50.61 2.55 -20.81
C ALA A 6 -49.64 1.91 -19.81
N LEU A 7 -48.47 1.49 -20.29
CA LEU A 7 -47.38 1.01 -19.45
C LEU A 7 -46.67 2.24 -18.85
N ILE A 8 -46.92 2.52 -17.57
CA ILE A 8 -46.24 3.59 -16.84
C ILE A 8 -44.92 3.00 -16.34
N LEU A 9 -43.81 3.31 -17.01
CA LEU A 9 -42.48 3.09 -16.46
C LEU A 9 -42.25 4.13 -15.34
N ALA A 10 -42.26 3.68 -14.09
CA ALA A 10 -41.74 4.48 -13.00
C ALA A 10 -40.20 4.50 -13.10
N PRO A 11 -39.54 5.67 -12.93
CA PRO A 11 -38.08 5.72 -12.88
C PRO A 11 -37.61 4.93 -11.65
N VAL A 12 -36.78 3.92 -11.89
CA VAL A 12 -36.02 3.26 -10.81
C VAL A 12 -34.96 4.26 -10.39
N VAL A 13 -35.12 4.84 -9.20
CA VAL A 13 -34.05 5.60 -8.56
C VAL A 13 -33.05 4.56 -8.06
N VAL A 14 -31.95 4.39 -8.79
CA VAL A 14 -30.79 3.65 -8.29
C VAL A 14 -30.20 4.53 -7.19
N THR A 15 -30.32 4.08 -5.94
CA THR A 15 -29.66 4.74 -4.81
C THR A 15 -28.20 4.33 -4.85
N ALA A 16 -27.29 5.31 -4.87
CA ALA A 16 -25.85 5.05 -4.79
C ALA A 16 -25.52 4.17 -3.58
N ASP A 17 -24.65 3.18 -3.77
CA ASP A 17 -24.18 2.30 -2.71
C ASP A 17 -23.31 3.09 -1.74
N SER A 18 -23.80 3.29 -0.52
CA SER A 18 -23.13 4.10 0.51
C SER A 18 -21.74 3.59 0.91
N ARG A 19 -21.39 2.34 0.54
CA ARG A 19 -20.06 1.79 0.82
C ARG A 19 -18.96 2.46 -0.01
N VAL A 20 -19.27 2.90 -1.24
CA VAL A 20 -18.30 3.64 -2.06
C VAL A 20 -17.95 4.95 -1.36
N ASP A 21 -18.97 5.71 -0.94
CA ASP A 21 -18.78 6.95 -0.18
C ASP A 21 -18.00 6.70 1.12
N ALA A 22 -18.38 5.68 1.89
CA ALA A 22 -17.71 5.36 3.15
C ALA A 22 -16.21 5.03 2.93
N VAL A 23 -15.87 4.25 1.91
CA VAL A 23 -14.46 3.97 1.59
C VAL A 23 -13.73 5.22 1.11
N LEU A 24 -14.36 6.07 0.30
CA LEU A 24 -13.72 7.31 -0.16
C LEU A 24 -13.46 8.26 1.02
N ASP A 25 -14.46 8.50 1.85
CA ASP A 25 -14.44 9.52 2.90
C ASP A 25 -13.67 9.09 4.15
N ASP A 26 -13.79 7.82 4.55
CA ASP A 26 -13.19 7.33 5.80
C ASP A 26 -11.85 6.61 5.56
N HIS A 27 -11.61 6.10 4.34
CA HIS A 27 -10.39 5.34 4.03
C HIS A 27 -9.42 6.09 3.12
N ILE A 28 -9.83 6.42 1.91
CA ILE A 28 -8.92 6.85 0.83
C ILE A 28 -8.47 8.31 0.98
N LEU A 29 -9.42 9.25 0.99
CA LEU A 29 -9.13 10.68 1.02
C LEU A 29 -8.32 11.10 2.25
N PRO A 30 -8.69 10.73 3.49
CA PRO A 30 -7.92 11.14 4.67
C PRO A 30 -6.51 10.54 4.70
N ARG A 31 -6.30 9.32 4.18
CA ARG A 31 -4.96 8.70 4.17
C ARG A 31 -4.04 9.30 3.13
N PHE A 32 -4.53 9.68 1.94
CA PHE A 32 -3.71 10.43 0.98
C PHE A 32 -3.39 11.84 1.47
N ALA A 33 -4.31 12.50 2.17
CA ALA A 33 -4.02 13.76 2.85
C ALA A 33 -2.93 13.58 3.94
N ALA A 34 -2.98 12.50 4.72
CA ALA A 34 -1.96 12.17 5.71
C ALA A 34 -0.58 11.91 5.06
N LEU A 35 -0.54 11.19 3.94
CA LEU A 35 0.70 10.96 3.17
C LEU A 35 1.29 12.27 2.63
N SER A 36 0.45 13.13 2.05
CA SER A 36 0.85 14.45 1.56
C SER A 36 1.38 15.34 2.68
N ALA A 37 0.70 15.36 3.83
CA ALA A 37 1.14 16.10 5.02
C ALA A 37 2.47 15.55 5.58
N ALA A 38 2.62 14.23 5.70
CA ALA A 38 3.83 13.60 6.23
C ALA A 38 5.05 13.83 5.31
N THR A 39 4.85 13.70 3.99
CA THR A 39 5.91 14.04 3.01
C THR A 39 6.20 15.53 2.97
N GLY A 40 5.22 16.40 3.22
CA GLY A 40 5.43 17.84 3.35
C GLY A 40 6.24 18.22 4.58
N ALA A 41 5.98 17.58 5.72
CA ALA A 41 6.79 17.73 6.93
C ALA A 41 8.24 17.26 6.69
N LEU A 42 8.40 16.12 6.01
CA LEU A 42 9.71 15.63 5.57
C LEU A 42 10.40 16.66 4.66
N ALA A 43 9.74 17.17 3.62
CA ALA A 43 10.31 18.17 2.72
C ALA A 43 10.66 19.51 3.41
N ALA A 44 9.97 19.85 4.50
CA ALA A 44 10.20 21.06 5.27
C ALA A 44 11.30 20.93 6.34
N ALA A 45 11.84 19.73 6.57
CA ALA A 45 12.88 19.53 7.56
C ALA A 45 14.14 20.33 7.18
N GLN A 46 14.71 21.01 8.18
CA GLN A 46 15.87 21.91 7.98
C GLN A 46 17.21 21.22 8.30
N THR A 47 17.15 20.01 8.83
CA THR A 47 18.31 19.20 9.23
C THR A 47 18.50 18.04 8.27
N CYS A 48 19.73 17.52 8.21
CA CYS A 48 20.03 16.30 7.47
C CYS A 48 19.65 15.03 8.26
N ASP A 49 19.42 15.19 9.57
CA ASP A 49 18.81 14.16 10.41
C ASP A 49 17.29 14.29 10.25
N MET A 50 16.71 13.43 9.41
CA MET A 50 15.29 13.43 9.02
C MET A 50 14.67 12.06 9.25
N ALA A 51 15.27 11.24 10.12
CA ALA A 51 14.86 9.85 10.31
C ALA A 51 13.44 9.74 10.85
N GLU A 52 13.03 10.64 11.74
CA GLU A 52 11.69 10.66 12.34
C GLU A 52 10.61 11.08 11.32
N GLU A 53 10.86 12.16 10.59
CA GLU A 53 9.97 12.62 9.52
C GLU A 53 9.88 11.58 8.40
N TRP A 54 11.00 10.91 8.08
CA TRP A 54 11.04 9.85 7.08
C TRP A 54 10.24 8.63 7.54
N ASN A 55 10.38 8.21 8.80
CA ASN A 55 9.60 7.11 9.37
C ASN A 55 8.09 7.42 9.30
N THR A 56 7.71 8.66 9.61
CA THR A 56 6.31 9.12 9.53
C THR A 56 5.77 9.06 8.11
N ALA A 57 6.55 9.55 7.13
CA ALA A 57 6.17 9.50 5.71
C ALA A 57 6.13 8.06 5.18
N ALA A 58 7.06 7.20 5.61
CA ALA A 58 7.09 5.79 5.26
C ALA A 58 5.85 5.05 5.77
N ALA A 59 5.47 5.24 7.03
CA ALA A 59 4.26 4.65 7.59
C ALA A 59 2.99 5.14 6.86
N ALA A 60 2.90 6.44 6.58
CA ALA A 60 1.79 7.02 5.82
C ALA A 60 1.70 6.44 4.39
N TRP A 61 2.83 6.17 3.74
CA TRP A 61 2.87 5.47 2.46
C TRP A 61 2.36 4.04 2.57
N ILE A 62 2.82 3.29 3.58
CA ILE A 62 2.39 1.90 3.78
C ILE A 62 0.87 1.82 3.98
N ALA A 63 0.28 2.78 4.70
CA ALA A 63 -1.16 2.85 4.95
C ALA A 63 -2.03 3.03 3.69
N VAL A 64 -1.46 3.48 2.57
CA VAL A 64 -2.14 3.60 1.27
C VAL A 64 -1.57 2.68 0.19
N SER A 65 -0.54 1.90 0.51
CA SER A 65 0.24 1.15 -0.50
C SER A 65 -0.54 0.06 -1.23
N HIS A 66 -1.71 -0.36 -0.70
CA HIS A 66 -2.64 -1.27 -1.37
C HIS A 66 -3.51 -0.59 -2.43
N LEU A 67 -3.64 0.74 -2.40
CA LEU A 67 -4.43 1.54 -3.36
C LEU A 67 -3.63 1.76 -4.67
N ARG A 68 -3.34 0.65 -5.36
CA ARG A 68 -2.55 0.58 -6.62
C ARG A 68 -3.44 0.69 -7.86
N PHE A 69 -4.28 1.71 -7.91
CA PHE A 69 -5.15 2.04 -9.04
C PHE A 69 -5.36 3.56 -9.12
N GLY A 70 -5.97 4.03 -10.20
CA GLY A 70 -6.35 5.44 -10.34
C GLY A 70 -5.16 6.41 -10.20
N PRO A 71 -5.27 7.45 -9.35
CA PRO A 71 -4.24 8.48 -9.16
C PRO A 71 -2.86 7.96 -8.78
N SER A 72 -2.78 6.83 -8.06
CA SER A 72 -1.52 6.19 -7.68
C SER A 72 -0.76 5.66 -8.90
N GLU A 73 -1.47 5.10 -9.89
CA GLU A 73 -0.85 4.50 -11.08
C GLU A 73 -0.69 5.48 -12.23
N ALA A 74 -1.38 6.63 -12.18
CA ALA A 74 -1.19 7.72 -13.13
C ALA A 74 0.29 8.09 -13.19
N GLU A 75 0.86 8.07 -14.40
CA GLU A 75 2.27 8.44 -14.66
C GLU A 75 3.29 7.66 -13.78
N ASN A 76 2.94 6.46 -13.32
CA ASN A 76 3.73 5.65 -12.39
C ASN A 76 4.06 6.34 -11.06
N ARG A 77 3.24 7.29 -10.57
CA ARG A 77 3.50 8.08 -9.35
C ARG A 77 3.83 7.22 -8.12
N ALA A 78 3.02 6.19 -7.86
CA ALA A 78 3.23 5.27 -6.74
C ALA A 78 4.55 4.48 -6.86
N PHE A 79 4.98 4.16 -8.08
CA PHE A 79 6.27 3.50 -8.29
C PHE A 79 7.46 4.47 -8.12
N ALA A 80 7.29 5.74 -8.51
CA ALA A 80 8.28 6.79 -8.26
C ALA A 80 8.42 7.15 -6.79
N LEU A 81 7.33 7.11 -6.03
CA LEU A 81 7.34 7.38 -4.60
C LEU A 81 7.98 6.23 -3.80
N ALA A 82 7.79 4.98 -4.25
CA ALA A 82 8.13 3.80 -3.48
C ALA A 82 8.60 2.63 -4.35
N PHE A 83 9.82 2.72 -4.87
CA PHE A 83 10.45 1.66 -5.64
C PHE A 83 10.92 0.50 -4.75
N TRP A 84 10.13 -0.58 -4.67
CA TRP A 84 10.51 -1.85 -4.06
C TRP A 84 9.64 -2.98 -4.62
N PRO A 85 10.16 -4.21 -4.78
CA PRO A 85 11.51 -4.67 -4.46
C PRO A 85 12.57 -4.30 -5.50
N ASP A 86 13.82 -4.22 -5.05
CA ASP A 86 14.99 -4.01 -5.92
C ASP A 86 15.87 -5.27 -6.02
N PRO A 87 15.47 -6.29 -6.80
CA PRO A 87 16.25 -7.52 -6.94
C PRO A 87 17.58 -7.31 -7.68
N ARG A 88 17.74 -6.21 -8.41
CA ARG A 88 18.92 -5.91 -9.24
C ARG A 88 19.91 -4.96 -8.57
N GLY A 89 19.59 -4.43 -7.38
CA GLY A 89 20.45 -3.45 -6.70
C GLY A 89 20.57 -2.15 -7.49
N SER A 90 19.49 -1.73 -8.14
CA SER A 90 19.40 -0.53 -8.96
C SER A 90 19.45 0.75 -8.12
N THR A 91 18.92 0.73 -6.90
CA THR A 91 18.84 1.92 -6.04
C THR A 91 20.21 2.45 -5.63
N PRO A 92 21.16 1.64 -5.10
CA PRO A 92 22.51 2.13 -4.81
C PRO A 92 23.21 2.76 -6.00
N LYS A 93 23.02 2.18 -7.20
CA LYS A 93 23.63 2.70 -8.43
C LYS A 93 23.03 4.06 -8.80
N ALA A 94 21.70 4.16 -8.80
CA ALA A 94 21.01 5.41 -9.11
C ALA A 94 21.36 6.53 -8.11
N LEU A 95 21.50 6.20 -6.82
CA LEU A 95 21.94 7.16 -5.81
C LEU A 95 23.40 7.61 -6.01
N ALA A 96 24.29 6.71 -6.40
CA ALA A 96 25.66 7.08 -6.74
C ALA A 96 25.71 8.05 -7.93
N ASP A 97 24.89 7.81 -8.97
CA ASP A 97 24.76 8.70 -10.12
C ASP A 97 24.20 10.08 -9.70
N LEU A 98 23.25 10.11 -8.77
CA LEU A 98 22.67 11.35 -8.21
C LEU A 98 23.60 12.12 -7.26
N LEU A 99 24.67 11.49 -6.77
CA LEU A 99 25.70 12.11 -5.92
C LEU A 99 26.93 12.55 -6.72
N ALA A 100 26.95 12.32 -8.04
CA ALA A 100 28.04 12.74 -8.92
C ALA A 100 27.97 14.25 -9.26
N ASP A 101 29.08 14.82 -9.73
CA ASP A 101 29.18 16.24 -10.08
C ASP A 101 28.24 16.65 -11.24
N ASP A 102 27.90 15.71 -12.12
CA ASP A 102 27.01 15.87 -13.28
C ASP A 102 25.63 15.22 -13.08
N ALA A 103 25.15 15.21 -11.84
CA ALA A 103 23.87 14.61 -11.48
C ALA A 103 22.70 15.16 -12.33
N PRO A 104 21.80 14.28 -12.81
CA PRO A 104 20.58 14.72 -13.47
C PRO A 104 19.66 15.45 -12.49
N VAL A 105 18.73 16.25 -13.01
CA VAL A 105 17.60 16.72 -12.19
C VAL A 105 16.77 15.53 -11.73
N ILE A 106 16.27 15.56 -10.50
CA ILE A 106 15.58 14.42 -9.86
C ILE A 106 14.43 13.87 -10.72
N ALA A 107 13.66 14.75 -11.37
CA ALA A 107 12.53 14.34 -12.21
C ALA A 107 12.95 13.42 -13.38
N ASP A 108 14.16 13.59 -13.91
CA ASP A 108 14.71 12.81 -15.03
C ASP A 108 15.55 11.60 -14.54
N ALA A 109 15.78 11.49 -13.23
CA ALA A 109 16.55 10.41 -12.66
C ALA A 109 15.84 9.06 -12.77
N SER A 110 16.63 7.98 -12.69
CA SER A 110 16.08 6.64 -12.57
C SER A 110 15.10 6.57 -11.39
N VAL A 111 13.93 5.99 -11.63
CA VAL A 111 12.90 5.79 -10.59
C VAL A 111 13.44 5.06 -9.36
N ALA A 112 14.44 4.19 -9.53
CA ALA A 112 15.08 3.47 -8.45
C ALA A 112 15.88 4.37 -7.48
N GLY A 113 16.27 5.57 -7.91
CA GLY A 113 16.97 6.57 -7.10
C GLY A 113 16.05 7.63 -6.50
N ARG A 114 14.72 7.49 -6.68
CA ARG A 114 13.72 8.46 -6.22
C ARG A 114 12.90 7.91 -5.04
N GLY A 115 12.15 8.81 -4.41
CA GLY A 115 11.14 8.46 -3.43
C GLY A 115 11.68 7.98 -2.07
N ILE A 116 10.75 7.54 -1.23
CA ILE A 116 10.97 7.22 0.19
C ILE A 116 11.96 6.07 0.36
N TYR A 117 11.95 5.08 -0.55
CA TYR A 117 12.82 3.90 -0.45
C TYR A 117 14.27 4.22 -0.82
N ALA A 118 14.51 5.12 -1.77
CA ALA A 118 15.87 5.58 -2.05
C ALA A 118 16.44 6.38 -0.86
N MET A 119 15.62 7.20 -0.20
CA MET A 119 16.02 7.92 1.00
C MET A 119 16.41 6.98 2.16
N GLU A 120 15.84 5.79 2.26
CA GLU A 120 16.23 4.79 3.27
C GLU A 120 17.75 4.47 3.20
N PHE A 121 18.31 4.38 1.99
CA PHE A 121 19.74 4.14 1.82
C PHE A 121 20.58 5.33 2.28
N LEU A 122 20.17 6.55 1.94
CA LEU A 122 20.90 7.77 2.29
C LEU A 122 20.88 8.03 3.81
N LEU A 123 19.78 7.70 4.47
CA LEU A 123 19.56 7.96 5.89
C LEU A 123 20.14 6.84 6.78
N PHE A 124 19.98 5.58 6.39
CA PHE A 124 20.22 4.44 7.29
C PHE A 124 21.32 3.47 6.81
N ASP A 125 21.78 3.53 5.55
CA ASP A 125 22.85 2.66 5.09
C ASP A 125 24.24 3.28 5.40
N PRO A 126 25.10 2.61 6.19
CA PRO A 126 26.44 3.11 6.49
C PRO A 126 27.30 3.39 5.26
N ALA A 127 27.00 2.75 4.12
CA ALA A 127 27.70 2.99 2.86
C ALA A 127 27.51 4.44 2.34
N PHE A 128 26.43 5.11 2.70
CA PHE A 128 26.12 6.47 2.25
C PHE A 128 26.39 7.54 3.31
N ALA A 129 26.59 7.18 4.59
CA ALA A 129 26.68 8.12 5.71
C ALA A 129 27.69 9.28 5.51
N GLY A 130 28.80 9.03 4.81
CA GLY A 130 29.85 10.01 4.53
C GLY A 130 29.86 10.59 3.11
N ALA A 131 28.84 10.34 2.29
CA ALA A 131 28.81 10.80 0.91
C ALA A 131 28.68 12.34 0.82
N ASN A 132 29.47 12.95 -0.05
CA ASN A 132 29.37 14.38 -0.34
C ASN A 132 28.02 14.67 -1.02
N GLY A 133 27.36 15.78 -0.69
CA GLY A 133 26.04 16.13 -1.24
C GLY A 133 24.86 15.28 -0.72
N ARG A 134 25.09 14.34 0.22
CA ARG A 134 24.03 13.47 0.77
C ARG A 134 22.83 14.25 1.30
N CYS A 135 23.07 15.29 2.09
CA CYS A 135 22.00 16.06 2.72
C CYS A 135 21.18 16.84 1.69
N ASP A 136 21.84 17.44 0.71
CA ASP A 136 21.17 18.15 -0.38
C ASP A 136 20.33 17.17 -1.22
N LEU A 137 20.85 15.96 -1.46
CA LEU A 137 20.11 14.92 -2.17
C LEU A 137 18.88 14.43 -1.38
N VAL A 138 19.01 14.18 -0.07
CA VAL A 138 17.86 13.79 0.77
C VAL A 138 16.78 14.88 0.73
N ALA A 139 17.15 16.15 0.86
CA ALA A 139 16.19 17.27 0.79
C ALA A 139 15.51 17.34 -0.59
N ALA A 140 16.26 17.15 -1.67
CA ALA A 140 15.72 17.13 -3.03
C ALA A 140 14.74 15.95 -3.24
N LEU A 141 15.08 14.76 -2.75
CA LEU A 141 14.21 13.58 -2.82
C LEU A 141 12.95 13.74 -1.94
N ALA A 142 13.06 14.39 -0.80
CA ALA A 142 11.92 14.71 0.05
C ALA A 142 10.93 15.65 -0.66
N SER A 143 11.43 16.70 -1.31
CA SER A 143 10.62 17.61 -2.11
C SER A 143 9.94 16.92 -3.31
N ASP A 144 10.65 16.02 -3.99
CA ASP A 144 10.10 15.21 -5.10
C ASP A 144 9.00 14.25 -4.62
N ALA A 145 9.24 13.58 -3.48
CA ALA A 145 8.26 12.70 -2.84
C ALA A 145 7.00 13.47 -2.42
N HIS A 146 7.15 14.67 -1.84
CA HIS A 146 6.02 15.52 -1.48
C HIS A 146 5.21 15.97 -2.70
N THR A 147 5.89 16.43 -3.75
CA THR A 147 5.23 16.84 -5.01
C THR A 147 4.43 15.68 -5.60
N THR A 148 4.99 14.46 -5.56
CA THR A 148 4.32 13.25 -6.04
C THR A 148 3.11 12.89 -5.18
N ALA A 149 3.24 12.94 -3.85
CA ALA A 149 2.15 12.66 -2.92
C ALA A 149 1.00 13.67 -3.05
N GLN A 150 1.31 14.96 -3.19
CA GLN A 150 0.34 16.02 -3.46
C GLN A 150 -0.39 15.79 -4.77
N ALA A 151 0.32 15.44 -5.84
CA ALA A 151 -0.32 15.14 -7.13
C ALA A 151 -1.29 13.95 -7.05
N ILE A 152 -0.99 12.94 -6.23
CA ILE A 152 -1.92 11.82 -5.98
C ILE A 152 -3.14 12.30 -5.18
N GLU A 153 -2.92 13.04 -4.09
CA GLU A 153 -3.99 13.60 -3.25
C GLU A 153 -4.93 14.51 -4.05
N ASP A 154 -4.39 15.48 -4.78
CA ASP A 154 -5.14 16.45 -5.58
C ASP A 154 -6.00 15.74 -6.64
N ASP A 155 -5.46 14.70 -7.27
CA ASP A 155 -6.15 13.95 -8.30
C ASP A 155 -7.29 13.08 -7.70
N TRP A 156 -7.08 12.53 -6.50
CA TRP A 156 -8.17 11.91 -5.73
C TRP A 156 -9.28 12.90 -5.39
N GLN A 157 -8.93 14.05 -4.81
CA GLN A 157 -9.88 15.05 -4.32
C GLN A 157 -10.67 15.71 -5.45
N ASN A 158 -10.00 16.07 -6.55
CA ASN A 158 -10.57 16.93 -7.57
C ASN A 158 -11.14 16.17 -8.78
N ARG A 159 -10.93 14.84 -8.86
CA ARG A 159 -11.37 14.06 -10.02
C ARG A 159 -11.78 12.64 -9.68
N TYR A 160 -10.89 11.84 -9.09
CA TYR A 160 -11.09 10.39 -9.05
C TYR A 160 -12.14 9.95 -8.03
N ALA A 161 -12.28 10.64 -6.90
CA ALA A 161 -13.35 10.38 -5.93
C ALA A 161 -14.74 10.63 -6.54
N GLU A 162 -14.94 11.76 -7.24
CA GLU A 162 -16.20 12.05 -7.95
C GLU A 162 -16.46 11.03 -9.06
N LEU A 163 -15.43 10.62 -9.80
CA LEU A 163 -15.54 9.57 -10.82
C LEU A 163 -15.98 8.20 -10.24
N MET A 164 -15.59 7.87 -9.01
CA MET A 164 -16.06 6.66 -8.31
C MET A 164 -17.48 6.80 -7.74
N ARG A 165 -17.87 8.01 -7.33
CA ARG A 165 -19.23 8.31 -6.82
C ARG A 165 -20.27 8.33 -7.93
N ASP A 166 -19.95 9.02 -9.01
CA ASP A 166 -20.84 9.24 -10.15
C ASP A 166 -20.67 8.13 -11.19
N THR A 167 -21.03 6.90 -10.80
CA THR A 167 -21.00 5.73 -11.68
C THR A 167 -21.99 5.87 -12.85
N GLY A 168 -21.87 4.99 -13.85
CA GLY A 168 -22.47 5.17 -15.17
C GLY A 168 -21.56 5.93 -16.14
N ASN A 169 -20.26 5.90 -15.86
CA ASN A 169 -19.20 6.51 -16.68
C ASN A 169 -18.34 5.43 -17.37
N ASP A 170 -17.32 5.87 -18.14
CA ASP A 170 -16.46 4.96 -18.92
C ASP A 170 -15.54 4.07 -18.05
N THR A 171 -15.35 4.41 -16.78
CA THR A 171 -14.48 3.65 -15.84
C THR A 171 -15.29 2.73 -14.94
N TYR A 172 -16.40 3.24 -14.37
CA TYR A 172 -17.31 2.48 -13.51
C TYR A 172 -18.73 2.61 -14.06
N ARG A 173 -19.24 1.51 -14.64
CA ARG A 173 -20.58 1.47 -15.24
C ARG A 173 -21.69 1.47 -14.20
N ASP A 174 -21.40 0.93 -13.02
CA ASP A 174 -22.27 0.93 -11.85
C ASP A 174 -21.44 0.84 -10.56
N ASP A 175 -22.09 0.99 -9.41
CA ASP A 175 -21.44 0.96 -8.09
C ASP A 175 -20.80 -0.39 -7.77
N THR A 176 -21.28 -1.48 -8.40
CA THR A 176 -20.69 -2.81 -8.19
C THR A 176 -19.27 -2.85 -8.74
N GLU A 177 -19.02 -2.26 -9.92
CA GLU A 177 -17.67 -2.18 -10.48
C GLU A 177 -16.72 -1.32 -9.61
N ALA A 178 -17.21 -0.22 -9.03
CA ALA A 178 -16.43 0.59 -8.11
C ALA A 178 -16.05 -0.20 -6.85
N LEU A 179 -17.00 -0.93 -6.26
CA LEU A 179 -16.74 -1.80 -5.11
C LEU A 179 -15.82 -2.98 -5.45
N GLN A 180 -15.90 -3.52 -6.67
CA GLN A 180 -15.01 -4.58 -7.13
C GLN A 180 -13.56 -4.11 -7.25
N GLU A 181 -13.30 -2.88 -7.70
CA GLU A 181 -11.92 -2.32 -7.73
C GLU A 181 -11.38 -2.14 -6.30
N LEU A 182 -12.21 -1.67 -5.36
CA LEU A 182 -11.84 -1.55 -3.95
C LEU A 182 -11.57 -2.93 -3.31
N TYR A 183 -12.40 -3.92 -3.58
CA TYR A 183 -12.20 -5.29 -3.12
C TYR A 183 -10.95 -5.95 -3.73
N LYS A 184 -10.66 -5.66 -5.00
CA LYS A 184 -9.41 -6.06 -5.65
C LYS A 184 -8.20 -5.41 -4.98
N SER A 185 -8.28 -4.13 -4.62
CA SER A 185 -7.22 -3.44 -3.86
C SER A 185 -6.99 -4.09 -2.48
N LEU A 186 -8.06 -4.41 -1.74
CA LEU A 186 -8.00 -5.15 -0.46
C LEU A 186 -7.30 -6.50 -0.60
N THR A 187 -7.78 -7.35 -1.53
CA THR A 187 -7.24 -8.70 -1.72
C THR A 187 -5.81 -8.69 -2.26
N THR A 188 -5.48 -7.73 -3.13
CA THR A 188 -4.11 -7.54 -3.65
C THR A 188 -3.18 -7.05 -2.54
N GLY A 189 -3.63 -6.19 -1.63
CA GLY A 189 -2.84 -5.74 -0.48
C GLY A 189 -2.50 -6.88 0.50
N LEU A 190 -3.46 -7.77 0.77
CA LEU A 190 -3.23 -8.99 1.56
C LEU A 190 -2.23 -9.93 0.87
N ASP A 191 -2.38 -10.14 -0.44
CA ASP A 191 -1.45 -10.96 -1.23
C ASP A 191 -0.04 -10.36 -1.28
N PHE A 192 0.07 -9.04 -1.45
CA PHE A 192 1.36 -8.36 -1.41
C PHE A 192 2.03 -8.49 -0.04
N THR A 193 1.27 -8.38 1.05
CA THR A 193 1.81 -8.54 2.40
C THR A 193 2.32 -9.97 2.65
N THR A 194 1.57 -10.98 2.22
CA THR A 194 1.97 -12.39 2.37
C THR A 194 3.13 -12.77 1.44
N SER A 195 3.03 -12.47 0.15
CA SER A 195 3.99 -12.90 -0.87
C SER A 195 5.26 -12.04 -0.87
N MET A 196 5.12 -10.74 -0.68
CA MET A 196 6.22 -9.79 -0.82
C MET A 196 6.85 -9.44 0.53
N ARG A 197 6.09 -8.85 1.46
CA ARG A 197 6.64 -8.37 2.75
C ARG A 197 7.12 -9.52 3.63
N LEU A 198 6.38 -10.62 3.69
CA LEU A 198 6.74 -11.83 4.44
C LEU A 198 7.47 -12.87 3.59
N GLY A 199 6.94 -13.19 2.40
CA GLY A 199 7.45 -14.28 1.57
C GLY A 199 8.88 -14.07 1.07
N ARG A 200 9.25 -12.84 0.69
CA ARG A 200 10.61 -12.55 0.21
C ARG A 200 11.67 -12.76 1.29
N PRO A 201 11.55 -12.24 2.53
CA PRO A 201 12.52 -12.52 3.57
C PRO A 201 12.48 -13.96 4.08
N LEU A 202 11.30 -14.60 4.12
CA LEU A 202 11.18 -16.02 4.47
C LEU A 202 11.99 -16.89 3.51
N GLY A 203 11.88 -16.72 2.19
CA GLY A 203 12.51 -17.63 1.23
C GLY A 203 12.15 -19.11 1.52
N THR A 204 13.03 -20.04 1.16
CA THR A 204 12.87 -21.45 1.55
C THR A 204 13.43 -21.69 2.95
N PHE A 205 13.01 -22.77 3.60
CA PHE A 205 13.53 -23.17 4.92
C PHE A 205 15.08 -23.22 4.94
N ASP A 206 15.70 -23.88 3.96
CA ASP A 206 17.16 -23.99 3.88
C ASP A 206 17.87 -22.71 3.40
N ARG A 207 17.14 -21.71 2.91
CA ARG A 207 17.70 -20.48 2.33
C ARG A 207 16.85 -19.26 2.68
N PRO A 208 16.78 -18.88 3.97
CA PRO A 208 16.16 -17.63 4.38
C PRO A 208 16.87 -16.43 3.73
N ARG A 209 16.11 -15.35 3.49
CA ARG A 209 16.57 -14.17 2.74
C ARG A 209 16.28 -12.86 3.50
N PRO A 210 16.67 -12.71 4.78
CA PRO A 210 16.31 -11.55 5.59
C PRO A 210 16.69 -10.21 4.94
N LEU A 211 17.77 -10.17 4.14
CA LEU A 211 18.20 -8.98 3.42
C LEU A 211 17.20 -8.49 2.34
N ARG A 212 16.16 -9.28 2.02
CA ARG A 212 15.07 -8.93 1.09
C ARG A 212 13.84 -8.34 1.79
N ALA A 213 13.84 -8.22 3.11
CA ALA A 213 12.77 -7.55 3.83
C ALA A 213 12.64 -6.08 3.38
N GLU A 214 11.40 -5.60 3.33
CA GLU A 214 11.05 -4.21 3.04
C GLU A 214 11.58 -3.28 4.12
N MET A 215 12.21 -2.16 3.77
CA MET A 215 12.68 -1.13 4.72
C MET A 215 13.49 -1.68 5.92
N ARG A 216 14.31 -2.70 5.67
CA ARG A 216 15.07 -3.38 6.73
C ARG A 216 16.20 -2.53 7.34
N ARG A 217 16.68 -1.48 6.67
CA ARG A 217 17.81 -0.64 7.14
C ARG A 217 17.33 0.32 8.22
N SER A 218 16.12 0.84 8.05
CA SER A 218 15.41 1.63 9.06
C SER A 218 14.71 0.77 10.12
N ALA A 219 14.83 -0.57 10.02
CA ALA A 219 14.18 -1.54 10.91
C ALA A 219 12.64 -1.43 10.95
N GLN A 220 12.01 -1.03 9.83
CA GLN A 220 10.56 -0.85 9.72
C GLN A 220 9.81 -2.09 9.20
N SER A 221 10.52 -3.16 8.81
CA SER A 221 9.94 -4.31 8.11
C SER A 221 8.70 -4.91 8.79
N LEU A 222 8.75 -5.08 10.11
CA LEU A 222 7.67 -5.69 10.89
C LEU A 222 6.51 -4.70 11.12
N ASP A 223 6.82 -3.45 11.44
CA ASP A 223 5.81 -2.40 11.70
C ASP A 223 5.01 -2.10 10.43
N ASN A 224 5.66 -2.12 9.26
CA ASN A 224 4.98 -2.00 7.97
C ASN A 224 3.91 -3.08 7.74
N ILE A 225 4.10 -4.29 8.29
CA ILE A 225 3.09 -5.35 8.19
C ILE A 225 1.87 -4.99 9.05
N ALA A 226 2.06 -4.47 10.27
CA ALA A 226 0.96 -4.03 11.11
C ALA A 226 0.17 -2.89 10.47
N VAL A 227 0.84 -1.83 10.01
CA VAL A 227 0.20 -0.68 9.33
C VAL A 227 -0.60 -1.13 8.10
N SER A 228 -0.06 -2.09 7.33
CA SER A 228 -0.78 -2.66 6.19
C SER A 228 -2.01 -3.45 6.64
N LEU A 229 -1.92 -4.25 7.71
CA LEU A 229 -3.05 -5.04 8.20
C LEU A 229 -4.16 -4.14 8.75
N GLU A 230 -3.82 -3.13 9.54
CA GLU A 230 -4.78 -2.16 10.08
C GLU A 230 -5.51 -1.40 8.96
N SER A 231 -4.79 -1.03 7.91
CA SER A 231 -5.39 -0.35 6.75
C SER A 231 -6.33 -1.27 5.97
N LEU A 232 -5.94 -2.54 5.80
CA LEU A 232 -6.76 -3.52 5.09
C LEU A 232 -7.98 -3.97 5.92
N ASP A 233 -7.86 -4.00 7.24
CA ASP A 233 -8.95 -4.29 8.17
C ASP A 233 -10.06 -3.24 8.07
N GLU A 234 -9.69 -1.95 8.14
CA GLU A 234 -10.65 -0.86 8.00
C GLU A 234 -11.34 -0.89 6.62
N LEU A 235 -10.58 -1.13 5.54
CA LEU A 235 -11.15 -1.25 4.20
C LEU A 235 -12.14 -2.42 4.10
N ALA A 236 -11.81 -3.58 4.69
CA ALA A 236 -12.69 -4.74 4.70
C ALA A 236 -14.00 -4.45 5.46
N HIS A 237 -13.92 -3.75 6.59
CA HIS A 237 -15.09 -3.33 7.36
C HIS A 237 -15.99 -2.36 6.59
N LEU A 238 -15.41 -1.37 5.91
CA LEU A 238 -16.17 -0.41 5.11
C LEU A 238 -16.86 -1.11 3.92
N LEU A 239 -16.19 -2.04 3.26
CA LEU A 239 -16.75 -2.80 2.13
C LEU A 239 -17.85 -3.80 2.53
N SER A 240 -17.83 -4.31 3.76
CA SER A 240 -18.90 -5.18 4.27
C SER A 240 -20.17 -4.41 4.69
N GLY A 241 -20.12 -3.06 4.75
CA GLY A 241 -21.26 -2.26 5.19
C GLY A 241 -21.65 -2.46 6.67
N ARG A 242 -20.70 -2.99 7.48
CA ARG A 242 -20.82 -3.57 8.83
C ARG A 242 -21.21 -5.05 8.83
N ASP A 243 -20.21 -5.92 8.98
CA ASP A 243 -20.39 -7.33 9.31
C ASP A 243 -21.12 -7.48 10.66
N PRO A 244 -22.36 -8.01 10.70
CA PRO A 244 -23.16 -8.09 11.92
C PRO A 244 -22.57 -9.03 12.98
N ASP A 245 -21.76 -10.01 12.58
CA ASP A 245 -21.13 -10.98 13.48
C ASP A 245 -19.67 -10.63 13.80
N ASP A 246 -19.15 -9.54 13.23
CA ASP A 246 -17.76 -9.09 13.36
C ASP A 246 -16.77 -10.24 13.14
N ALA A 247 -17.02 -11.03 12.10
CA ALA A 247 -16.18 -12.16 11.74
C ALA A 247 -14.95 -11.70 10.96
N ILE A 248 -15.08 -10.65 10.14
CA ILE A 248 -13.94 -9.98 9.49
C ILE A 248 -12.92 -9.51 10.54
N GLY A 249 -13.35 -8.74 11.55
CA GLY A 249 -12.46 -8.23 12.60
C GLY A 249 -11.73 -9.34 13.35
N LYS A 250 -12.39 -10.48 13.62
CA LYS A 250 -11.73 -11.64 14.28
C LYS A 250 -10.59 -12.24 13.47
N GLU A 251 -10.70 -12.29 12.15
CA GLU A 251 -9.63 -12.81 11.29
C GLU A 251 -8.42 -11.86 11.29
N PHE A 252 -8.66 -10.54 11.26
CA PHE A 252 -7.60 -9.53 11.38
C PHE A 252 -6.96 -9.52 12.79
N ASP A 253 -7.75 -9.62 13.86
CA ASP A 253 -7.28 -9.75 15.24
C ASP A 253 -6.38 -10.98 15.42
N ALA A 254 -6.72 -12.10 14.77
CA ALA A 254 -5.90 -13.30 14.81
C ALA A 254 -4.55 -13.09 14.10
N ALA A 255 -4.52 -12.34 12.99
CA ALA A 255 -3.29 -11.97 12.32
C ALA A 255 -2.45 -10.98 13.15
N LEU A 256 -3.07 -9.95 13.77
CA LEU A 256 -2.39 -9.00 14.66
C LEU A 256 -1.85 -9.69 15.92
N THR A 257 -2.58 -10.66 16.48
CA THR A 257 -2.06 -11.50 17.59
C THR A 257 -0.85 -12.33 17.15
N ALA A 258 -0.85 -12.86 15.92
CA ALA A 258 0.31 -13.56 15.38
C ALA A 258 1.49 -12.60 15.15
N TRP A 259 1.21 -11.35 14.74
CA TRP A 259 2.19 -10.28 14.62
C TRP A 259 2.82 -9.93 15.98
N ASP A 260 2.04 -9.77 17.04
CA ASP A 260 2.55 -9.58 18.41
C ASP A 260 3.47 -10.72 18.84
N GLY A 261 3.12 -11.94 18.42
CA GLY A 261 3.96 -13.12 18.60
C GLY A 261 5.35 -12.98 17.98
N VAL A 262 5.48 -12.33 16.83
CA VAL A 262 6.76 -12.02 16.17
C VAL A 262 7.42 -10.81 16.82
N ALA A 263 6.67 -9.74 17.12
CA ALA A 263 7.17 -8.51 17.73
C ALA A 263 7.79 -8.74 19.12
N SER A 264 7.29 -9.73 19.87
CA SER A 264 7.86 -10.15 21.16
C SER A 264 9.24 -10.81 21.08
N LEU A 265 9.74 -11.14 19.88
CA LEU A 265 11.08 -11.66 19.68
C LEU A 265 12.12 -10.53 19.64
N GLU A 266 13.30 -10.79 20.20
CA GLU A 266 14.44 -9.86 20.08
C GLU A 266 14.86 -9.69 18.60
N GLU A 267 15.23 -8.46 18.22
CA GLU A 267 15.73 -8.09 16.88
C GLU A 267 14.75 -8.42 15.72
N SER A 268 13.45 -8.43 16.01
CA SER A 268 12.39 -8.80 15.06
C SER A 268 12.04 -7.70 14.04
N SER A 269 12.29 -6.43 14.35
CA SER A 269 11.81 -5.28 13.57
C SER A 269 12.24 -5.29 12.10
N ASN A 270 13.45 -5.78 11.79
CA ASN A 270 13.95 -5.88 10.41
C ASN A 270 13.68 -7.26 9.74
N LEU A 271 12.94 -8.15 10.41
CA LEU A 271 12.67 -9.54 10.02
C LEU A 271 13.91 -10.45 9.89
N SER A 272 15.04 -10.11 10.51
CA SER A 272 16.22 -10.99 10.54
C SER A 272 15.95 -12.32 11.24
N VAL A 273 14.95 -12.35 12.13
CA VAL A 273 14.48 -13.51 12.90
C VAL A 273 14.04 -14.71 12.04
N VAL A 274 13.76 -14.52 10.74
CA VAL A 274 13.45 -15.62 9.80
C VAL A 274 14.61 -16.60 9.59
N THR A 275 15.82 -16.25 10.04
CA THR A 275 17.02 -17.11 10.00
C THR A 275 17.09 -18.10 11.14
N VAL A 276 16.31 -17.89 12.21
CA VAL A 276 16.26 -18.77 13.38
C VAL A 276 15.04 -19.69 13.24
N PRO A 277 15.19 -21.03 13.19
CA PRO A 277 14.08 -21.94 12.89
C PRO A 277 12.85 -21.78 13.80
N ALA A 278 13.05 -21.59 15.11
CA ALA A 278 11.94 -21.41 16.05
C ALA A 278 11.20 -20.07 15.83
N SER A 279 11.94 -18.99 15.60
CA SER A 279 11.36 -17.67 15.33
C SER A 279 10.67 -17.61 13.96
N ARG A 280 11.25 -18.27 12.95
CA ARG A 280 10.69 -18.41 11.60
C ARG A 280 9.27 -18.96 11.63
N PHE A 281 9.01 -19.97 12.45
CA PHE A 281 7.67 -20.55 12.57
C PHE A 281 6.60 -19.52 12.97
N LYS A 282 6.95 -18.53 13.80
CA LYS A 282 6.03 -17.43 14.15
C LYS A 282 5.73 -16.53 12.95
N VAL A 283 6.74 -16.24 12.13
CA VAL A 283 6.58 -15.46 10.90
C VAL A 283 5.76 -16.22 9.86
N GLU A 284 5.95 -17.54 9.73
CA GLU A 284 5.13 -18.41 8.88
C GLU A 284 3.68 -18.50 9.39
N THR A 285 3.48 -18.52 10.72
CA THR A 285 2.14 -18.45 11.32
C THR A 285 1.45 -17.13 10.98
N LEU A 286 2.14 -15.99 11.11
CA LEU A 286 1.61 -14.70 10.69
C LEU A 286 1.25 -14.70 9.20
N GLN A 287 2.14 -15.19 8.33
CA GLN A 287 1.87 -15.30 6.89
C GLN A 287 0.62 -16.14 6.60
N GLN A 288 0.46 -17.26 7.29
CA GLN A 288 -0.70 -18.14 7.16
C GLN A 288 -2.00 -17.45 7.61
N ARG A 289 -1.99 -16.71 8.73
CA ARG A 289 -3.18 -15.96 9.19
C ARG A 289 -3.64 -14.93 8.16
N ILE A 290 -2.70 -14.20 7.55
CA ILE A 290 -3.05 -13.21 6.51
C ILE A 290 -3.61 -13.90 5.25
N ALA A 291 -3.07 -15.08 4.89
CA ALA A 291 -3.62 -15.87 3.78
C ALA A 291 -5.05 -16.38 4.08
N GLU A 292 -5.33 -16.74 5.34
CA GLU A 292 -6.66 -17.16 5.79
C GLU A 292 -7.68 -16.02 5.69
N ILE A 293 -7.32 -14.77 6.03
CA ILE A 293 -8.18 -13.59 5.81
C ILE A 293 -8.61 -13.51 4.34
N ARG A 294 -7.69 -13.72 3.39
CA ARG A 294 -8.01 -13.64 1.96
C ARG A 294 -9.03 -14.70 1.53
N VAL A 295 -8.86 -15.94 2.00
CA VAL A 295 -9.82 -17.03 1.73
C VAL A 295 -11.17 -16.72 2.38
N PHE A 296 -11.17 -16.23 3.62
CA PHE A 296 -12.39 -15.85 4.31
C PHE A 296 -13.14 -14.75 3.54
N LEU A 297 -12.44 -13.70 3.09
CA LEU A 297 -13.05 -12.63 2.30
C LEU A 297 -13.54 -13.10 0.93
N SER A 298 -12.87 -14.06 0.26
CA SER A 298 -13.37 -14.62 -1.01
C SER A 298 -14.64 -15.43 -0.84
N GLU A 299 -14.85 -16.06 0.32
CA GLU A 299 -16.07 -16.79 0.63
C GLU A 299 -17.20 -15.89 1.13
N LYS A 300 -16.87 -14.79 1.82
CA LYS A 300 -17.86 -13.91 2.48
C LYS A 300 -18.21 -12.66 1.70
N LEU A 301 -17.20 -11.89 1.31
CA LEU A 301 -17.38 -10.57 0.69
C LEU A 301 -17.41 -10.66 -0.84
N GLY A 302 -16.60 -11.56 -1.44
CA GLY A 302 -16.57 -11.77 -2.89
C GLY A 302 -17.96 -11.98 -3.52
N PRO A 303 -18.78 -12.94 -3.04
CA PRO A 303 -20.10 -13.19 -3.60
C PRO A 303 -21.08 -12.03 -3.46
N GLU A 304 -21.00 -11.28 -2.35
CA GLU A 304 -21.83 -10.08 -2.14
C GLU A 304 -21.54 -8.96 -3.15
N LEU A 305 -20.29 -8.90 -3.63
CA LEU A 305 -19.83 -7.96 -4.63
C LEU A 305 -19.92 -8.51 -6.07
N GLY A 306 -20.59 -9.66 -6.26
CA GLY A 306 -20.73 -10.31 -7.57
C GLY A 306 -19.42 -10.87 -8.13
N VAL A 307 -18.39 -11.03 -7.30
CA VAL A 307 -17.12 -11.67 -7.67
C VAL A 307 -17.28 -13.17 -7.45
N ILE A 308 -17.43 -13.93 -8.53
CA ILE A 308 -17.49 -15.41 -8.47
C ILE A 308 -16.06 -15.95 -8.46
N GLU A 309 -15.75 -16.83 -7.49
CA GLU A 309 -14.51 -17.62 -7.51
C GLU A 309 -14.37 -18.36 -8.84
N GLY A 310 -13.41 -17.92 -9.65
CA GLY A 310 -13.25 -18.37 -11.04
C GLY A 310 -12.42 -17.43 -11.92
N PHE A 311 -12.16 -16.19 -11.48
CA PHE A 311 -11.12 -15.36 -12.09
C PHE A 311 -9.74 -15.83 -11.62
N ASN A 312 -9.17 -16.76 -12.40
CA ASN A 312 -7.72 -16.93 -12.49
C ASN A 312 -7.09 -15.60 -12.87
N ALA A 313 -6.73 -14.78 -11.89
CA ALA A 313 -5.94 -13.56 -12.08
C ALA A 313 -4.44 -13.86 -12.28
N LEU A 314 -4.13 -14.93 -13.04
CA LEU A 314 -2.77 -15.30 -13.45
C LEU A 314 -2.67 -15.69 -14.94
N ASP A 315 -3.71 -15.47 -15.77
CA ASP A 315 -3.61 -15.63 -17.22
C ASP A 315 -3.96 -14.33 -17.96
N GLY A 316 -2.94 -13.75 -18.61
CA GLY A 316 -3.00 -12.68 -19.62
C GLY A 316 -2.76 -11.28 -19.06
N ASP A 317 -1.67 -10.55 -19.33
CA ASP A 317 -0.61 -10.63 -20.35
C ASP A 317 0.77 -10.24 -19.77
#